data_AF-A0A1V5YY64-F1
#
_entry.id   AF-A0A1V5YY64-F1
#
_cell.length_a   1.000
_cell.length_b   1.000
_cell.length_c   1.000
_cell.angle_alpha   90.00
_cell.angle_beta   90.00
_cell.angle_gamma   90.00
#
_symmetry.space_group_name_H-M   'P 1'
#
loop_
_entity.id
_entity.type
_entity.pdbx_description
1 polymer ?
#
loop_
_entity_poly.entity_id
_entity_poly.type
_entity_poly.pdbx_seq_one_letter_code
_entity_poly.pdbx_strand_id
1 'polypeptide(L)'
;MSIRNIRELVATENDGNFWFSTWRKTPTQTTGSGIWFDLSMSPGNPAPNYFAASPNAAIALSQSTDGGIPHGGNVASLGYKKYLKQIQAMTVTATAVPLPMILLDYLMFYPFVDMSVTDEQPMTNVVTLPRYTDGRGVKIMPVEVAGQSGVGNPQFFVTYTNSDGVSGRVTPTVACNTQIVNGTIITSSPATARSSGPFLALQPGDVGVRKIDSVTFLTADVGLIAFVLVYPIENFAIRTIDAPVERTSVIDFSDMPVIQDDAYLNLICCPQGTLSAAPIHGTITTIWN
;
A
#
# COMPACT_ATOMS: atom_id res chain seq x y z
N MET A 1 0.15 -13.37 23.86
CA MET A 1 -0.49 -14.69 23.64
C MET A 1 -1.09 -14.68 22.24
N SER A 2 -2.00 -15.59 21.86
CA SER A 2 -2.67 -15.57 20.55
C SER A 2 -4.12 -15.93 20.73
N ILE A 3 -5.05 -15.29 20.02
CA ILE A 3 -6.47 -15.62 20.05
C ILE A 3 -6.70 -16.92 19.27
N ARG A 4 -7.09 -17.99 19.96
CA ARG A 4 -7.23 -19.36 19.41
C ARG A 4 -8.67 -19.77 19.15
N ASN A 5 -9.64 -19.10 19.77
CA ASN A 5 -11.05 -19.45 19.64
C ASN A 5 -11.96 -18.26 20.01
N ILE A 6 -13.26 -18.40 19.74
CA ILE A 6 -14.27 -17.37 20.01
C ILE A 6 -14.38 -17.02 21.50
N ARG A 7 -14.16 -17.97 22.42
CA ARG A 7 -14.18 -17.67 23.85
C ARG A 7 -13.05 -16.71 24.23
N GLU A 8 -11.84 -16.95 23.72
CA GLU A 8 -10.71 -16.05 23.94
C GLU A 8 -10.94 -14.69 23.28
N LEU A 9 -11.57 -14.63 22.11
CA LEU A 9 -11.97 -13.37 21.48
C LEU A 9 -12.90 -12.57 22.39
N VAL A 10 -13.99 -13.19 22.86
CA VAL A 10 -14.97 -12.53 23.75
C VAL A 10 -14.34 -12.10 25.08
N ALA A 11 -13.47 -12.94 25.67
CA ALA A 11 -12.75 -12.56 26.88
C ALA A 11 -11.87 -11.33 26.64
N THR A 12 -11.13 -11.31 25.52
CA THR A 12 -10.28 -10.19 25.13
C THR A 12 -11.08 -8.89 24.97
N GLU A 13 -12.28 -8.96 24.39
CA GLU A 13 -13.16 -7.79 24.28
C GLU A 13 -13.69 -7.31 25.63
N ASN A 14 -14.11 -8.24 26.50
CA ASN A 14 -14.59 -7.93 27.84
C ASN A 14 -13.50 -7.30 28.72
N ASP A 15 -12.24 -7.69 28.50
CA ASP A 15 -11.07 -7.12 29.17
C ASP A 15 -10.69 -5.73 28.61
N GLY A 16 -11.39 -5.25 27.57
CA GLY A 16 -11.12 -3.95 26.94
C GLY A 16 -9.88 -3.93 26.04
N ASN A 17 -9.37 -5.09 25.64
CA ASN A 17 -8.16 -5.22 24.83
C ASN A 17 -8.44 -5.03 23.32
N PHE A 18 -9.08 -3.91 22.98
CA PHE A 18 -9.38 -3.54 21.60
C PHE A 18 -9.27 -2.03 21.39
N TRP A 19 -9.12 -1.62 20.13
CA TRP A 19 -9.09 -0.23 19.73
C TRP A 19 -10.00 0.01 18.54
N PHE A 20 -10.75 1.11 18.59
CA PHE A 20 -11.60 1.59 17.51
C PHE A 20 -11.13 2.97 17.05
N SER A 21 -11.07 3.18 15.75
CA SER A 21 -10.80 4.48 15.14
C SER A 21 -11.54 4.65 13.82
N THR A 22 -11.64 5.91 13.39
CA THR A 22 -12.18 6.28 12.08
C THR A 22 -11.05 6.76 11.16
N TRP A 23 -11.27 6.62 9.86
CA TRP A 23 -10.41 7.17 8.83
C TRP A 23 -11.25 7.78 7.72
N ARG A 24 -10.65 8.72 6.99
CA ARG A 24 -11.27 9.38 5.84
C ARG A 24 -10.19 9.76 4.84
N LYS A 25 -10.45 9.51 3.56
CA LYS A 25 -9.66 10.03 2.44
C LYS A 25 -10.57 10.75 1.44
N THR A 26 -10.05 11.78 0.80
CA THR A 26 -10.77 12.55 -0.23
C THR A 26 -9.81 12.90 -1.34
N PRO A 27 -9.56 11.96 -2.26
CA PRO A 27 -8.75 12.24 -3.44
C PRO A 27 -9.37 13.41 -4.22
N THR A 28 -8.53 14.28 -4.75
CA THR A 28 -8.95 15.42 -5.58
C THR A 28 -8.71 15.16 -7.06
N GLN A 29 -7.93 14.13 -7.36
CA GLN A 29 -7.45 13.77 -8.68
C GLN A 29 -8.56 13.18 -9.55
N THR A 30 -8.61 13.61 -10.81
CA THR A 30 -9.45 12.99 -11.84
C THR A 30 -8.77 11.73 -12.35
N THR A 31 -9.04 10.59 -11.72
CA THR A 31 -8.53 9.28 -12.15
C THR A 31 -9.37 8.70 -13.29
N GLY A 32 -8.78 7.75 -14.00
CA GLY A 32 -9.42 6.87 -14.97
C GLY A 32 -9.81 5.52 -14.36
N SER A 33 -10.65 4.80 -15.12
CA SER A 33 -11.20 3.50 -14.75
C SER A 33 -10.12 2.41 -14.65
N GLY A 34 -10.19 1.60 -13.60
CA GLY A 34 -9.40 0.37 -13.47
C GLY A 34 -7.92 0.59 -13.16
N ILE A 35 -7.49 1.83 -12.94
CA ILE A 35 -6.11 2.18 -12.58
C ILE A 35 -6.03 2.32 -11.06
N TRP A 36 -5.17 1.54 -10.42
CA TRP A 36 -4.97 1.59 -8.97
C TRP A 36 -4.40 2.94 -8.54
N PHE A 37 -4.81 3.37 -7.35
CA PHE A 37 -4.50 4.67 -6.79
C PHE A 37 -4.17 4.56 -5.31
N ASP A 38 -3.10 5.23 -4.89
CA ASP A 38 -2.65 5.33 -3.51
C ASP A 38 -3.37 6.46 -2.76
N LEU A 39 -4.21 6.07 -1.79
CA LEU A 39 -4.92 7.04 -0.97
C LEU A 39 -4.02 7.70 0.09
N SER A 40 -2.79 7.21 0.29
CA SER A 40 -1.86 7.82 1.24
C SER A 40 -1.54 9.28 0.89
N MET A 41 -1.51 9.62 -0.40
CA MET A 41 -1.29 10.99 -0.89
C MET A 41 -2.55 11.88 -0.83
N SER A 42 -3.71 11.31 -0.52
CA SER A 42 -4.97 12.05 -0.50
C SER A 42 -5.23 12.76 0.83
N PRO A 43 -5.82 13.97 0.82
CA PRO A 43 -6.29 14.67 2.01
C PRO A 43 -7.22 13.84 2.88
N GLY A 44 -7.16 14.07 4.19
CA GLY A 44 -8.06 13.46 5.16
C GLY A 44 -7.35 13.07 6.45
N ASN A 45 -7.86 12.01 7.08
CA ASN A 45 -7.28 11.39 8.28
C ASN A 45 -7.00 9.91 7.99
N PRO A 46 -5.74 9.46 8.02
CA PRO A 46 -4.51 10.21 8.33
C PRO A 46 -4.13 11.27 7.27
N ALA A 47 -3.25 12.19 7.66
CA ALA A 47 -2.71 13.24 6.79
C ALA A 47 -2.02 12.66 5.53
N PRO A 48 -1.91 13.44 4.44
CA PRO A 48 -1.20 13.01 3.24
C PRO A 48 0.27 12.71 3.49
N ASN A 49 0.79 11.66 2.86
CA ASN A 49 2.22 11.42 2.70
C ASN A 49 2.60 11.65 1.24
N TYR A 50 3.51 12.59 0.99
CA TYR A 50 3.96 12.97 -0.35
C TYR A 50 5.25 12.26 -0.78
N PHE A 51 5.76 11.34 0.05
CA PHE A 51 7.04 10.65 -0.14
C PHE A 51 8.19 11.63 -0.36
N ALA A 52 8.23 12.74 0.39
CA ALA A 52 9.24 13.78 0.22
C ALA A 52 10.49 13.48 1.05
N ALA A 53 11.57 13.05 0.39
CA ALA A 53 12.91 12.94 0.97
C ALA A 53 13.98 12.98 -0.14
N SER A 54 15.24 12.69 0.19
CA SER A 54 16.33 12.64 -0.80
C SER A 54 16.05 11.60 -1.89
N PRO A 55 16.21 11.92 -3.19
CA PRO A 55 15.98 10.98 -4.29
C PRO A 55 16.74 9.66 -4.12
N ASN A 56 16.08 8.56 -4.49
CA ASN A 56 16.64 7.19 -4.46
C ASN A 56 17.11 6.69 -3.08
N ALA A 57 16.88 7.44 -2.00
CA ALA A 57 17.27 7.05 -0.64
C ALA A 57 16.12 6.36 0.10
N ALA A 58 16.41 5.20 0.68
CA ALA A 58 15.46 4.46 1.51
C ALA A 58 15.07 5.26 2.76
N ILE A 59 13.77 5.42 2.97
CA ILE A 59 13.19 6.00 4.19
C ILE A 59 12.18 5.02 4.76
N ALA A 60 12.35 4.64 6.04
CA ALA A 60 11.41 3.78 6.75
C ALA A 60 10.18 4.57 7.19
N LEU A 61 9.01 3.91 7.23
CA LEU A 61 7.76 4.48 7.70
C LEU A 61 7.29 3.80 8.99
N SER A 62 6.85 4.61 9.94
CA SER A 62 6.27 4.14 11.20
C SER A 62 5.05 4.98 11.58
N GLN A 63 4.12 4.40 12.35
CA GLN A 63 2.96 5.17 12.78
C GLN A 63 3.34 6.33 13.70
N SER A 64 4.24 6.06 14.63
CA SER A 64 4.66 6.97 15.69
C SER A 64 5.34 8.24 15.17
N THR A 65 6.00 8.15 14.01
CA THR A 65 6.68 9.29 13.37
C THR A 65 5.89 9.89 12.22
N ASP A 66 5.24 9.06 11.40
CA ASP A 66 4.71 9.48 10.10
C ASP A 66 3.16 9.49 10.05
N GLY A 67 2.49 8.96 11.07
CA GLY A 67 1.03 8.90 11.14
C GLY A 67 0.45 7.61 10.59
N GLY A 68 -0.47 7.67 9.63
CA GLY A 68 -1.23 6.48 9.22
C GLY A 68 -2.48 6.21 10.08
N ILE A 69 -3.28 5.21 9.69
CA ILE A 69 -4.56 4.94 10.36
C ILE A 69 -4.31 4.49 11.81
N PRO A 70 -4.86 5.18 12.83
CA PRO A 70 -4.66 4.82 14.23
C PRO A 70 -5.16 3.41 14.54
N HIS A 71 -4.34 2.58 15.17
CA HIS A 71 -4.69 1.18 15.48
C HIS A 71 -4.33 0.76 16.92
N GLY A 72 -4.30 1.71 17.87
CA GLY A 72 -4.14 1.41 19.30
C GLY A 72 -2.70 1.17 19.77
N GLY A 73 -1.71 1.83 19.17
CA GLY A 73 -0.32 1.86 19.66
C GLY A 73 0.44 0.53 19.63
N ASN A 74 1.45 0.38 20.49
CA ASN A 74 2.27 -0.82 20.59
C ASN A 74 1.78 -1.70 21.74
N VAL A 75 1.69 -3.02 21.52
CA VAL A 75 1.19 -3.98 22.51
C VAL A 75 2.16 -5.13 22.78
N ALA A 76 3.22 -5.28 21.98
CA ALA A 76 4.17 -6.39 22.13
C ALA A 76 4.92 -6.32 23.46
N SER A 77 5.21 -5.13 23.98
CA SER A 77 5.84 -4.93 25.30
C SER A 77 4.97 -5.42 26.47
N LEU A 78 3.65 -5.57 26.24
CA LEU A 78 2.69 -6.13 27.20
C LEU A 78 2.54 -7.66 27.06
N GLY A 79 3.31 -8.29 26.16
CA GLY A 79 3.21 -9.73 25.88
C GLY A 79 2.05 -10.11 24.95
N TYR A 80 1.41 -9.12 24.31
CA TYR A 80 0.26 -9.31 23.43
C TYR A 80 0.64 -9.22 21.95
N LYS A 81 -0.22 -9.79 21.11
CA LYS A 81 -0.16 -9.66 19.66
C LYS A 81 -1.45 -9.02 19.16
N LYS A 82 -1.32 -8.07 18.24
CA LYS A 82 -2.45 -7.32 17.69
C LYS A 82 -2.94 -7.88 16.36
N TYR A 83 -4.24 -7.83 16.19
CA TYR A 83 -4.96 -8.39 15.06
C TYR A 83 -5.99 -7.40 14.54
N LEU A 84 -6.22 -7.44 13.23
CA LEU A 84 -7.36 -6.79 12.59
C LEU A 84 -8.62 -7.57 12.94
N LYS A 85 -9.57 -6.92 13.61
CA LYS A 85 -10.89 -7.50 13.89
C LYS A 85 -11.87 -7.16 12.77
N GLN A 86 -11.91 -5.89 12.39
CA GLN A 86 -12.90 -5.36 11.46
C GLN A 86 -12.36 -4.14 10.73
N ILE A 87 -12.71 -4.01 9.45
CA ILE A 87 -12.53 -2.79 8.66
C ILE A 87 -13.83 -2.48 7.92
N GLN A 88 -14.23 -1.20 7.93
CA GLN A 88 -15.40 -0.73 7.22
C GLN A 88 -15.00 0.39 6.25
N ALA A 89 -15.67 0.48 5.10
CA ALA A 89 -15.57 1.61 4.19
C ALA A 89 -16.89 1.97 3.49
N MET A 90 -17.06 3.23 3.16
CA MET A 90 -18.19 3.77 2.41
C MET A 90 -17.74 4.95 1.55
N THR A 91 -18.35 5.10 0.38
CA THR A 91 -18.36 6.34 -0.38
C THR A 91 -19.75 6.53 -0.99
N VAL A 92 -20.16 7.78 -1.15
CA VAL A 92 -21.40 8.15 -1.86
C VAL A 92 -21.13 8.57 -3.31
N THR A 93 -19.88 8.50 -3.75
CA THR A 93 -19.48 8.90 -5.10
C THR A 93 -19.70 7.75 -6.08
N ALA A 94 -20.75 7.87 -6.90
CA ALA A 94 -21.13 6.84 -7.86
C ALA A 94 -20.00 6.48 -8.85
N THR A 95 -19.20 7.46 -9.27
CA THR A 95 -18.08 7.25 -10.21
C THR A 95 -16.91 6.49 -9.60
N ALA A 96 -16.85 6.33 -8.28
CA ALA A 96 -15.80 5.58 -7.62
C ALA A 96 -16.12 4.08 -7.56
N VAL A 97 -17.41 3.71 -7.46
CA VAL A 97 -17.84 2.32 -7.20
C VAL A 97 -18.17 1.53 -8.48
N PRO A 98 -18.00 0.20 -8.48
CA PRO A 98 -17.36 -0.62 -7.44
C PRO A 98 -15.89 -0.25 -7.24
N LEU A 99 -15.48 -0.19 -5.97
CA LEU A 99 -14.16 0.27 -5.55
C LEU A 99 -13.44 -0.82 -4.75
N PRO A 100 -12.73 -1.75 -5.42
CA PRO A 100 -11.75 -2.61 -4.75
C PRO A 100 -10.72 -1.80 -3.97
N MET A 101 -10.36 -2.30 -2.80
CA MET A 101 -9.44 -1.67 -1.85
C MET A 101 -8.53 -2.71 -1.20
N ILE A 102 -7.33 -2.27 -0.82
CA ILE A 102 -6.37 -3.08 -0.06
C ILE A 102 -5.84 -2.25 1.10
N LEU A 103 -5.98 -2.76 2.33
CA LEU A 103 -5.30 -2.27 3.52
C LEU A 103 -3.86 -2.76 3.51
N LEU A 104 -2.91 -1.84 3.67
CA LEU A 104 -1.47 -2.12 3.63
C LEU A 104 -0.78 -1.56 4.87
N ASP A 105 0.27 -2.24 5.31
CA ASP A 105 1.33 -1.65 6.14
C ASP A 105 2.43 -1.11 5.20
N TYR A 106 2.68 0.20 5.22
CA TYR A 106 3.73 0.81 4.42
C TYR A 106 5.02 0.78 5.24
N LEU A 107 6.06 0.15 4.69
CA LEU A 107 7.27 -0.18 5.43
C LEU A 107 8.39 0.82 5.16
N MET A 108 8.58 1.15 3.89
CA MET A 108 9.69 1.95 3.40
C MET A 108 9.35 2.52 2.02
N PHE A 109 9.98 3.63 1.63
CA PHE A 109 9.92 4.12 0.27
C PHE A 109 11.28 4.63 -0.24
N TYR A 110 11.41 4.71 -1.57
CA TYR A 110 12.50 5.34 -2.31
C TYR A 110 11.88 6.43 -3.18
N PRO A 111 12.08 7.72 -2.85
CA PRO A 111 11.35 8.81 -3.49
C PRO A 111 12.06 9.34 -4.75
N PHE A 112 11.30 10.10 -5.54
CA PHE A 112 11.80 10.96 -6.62
C PHE A 112 12.75 10.25 -7.60
N VAL A 113 12.41 9.01 -7.96
CA VAL A 113 13.09 8.26 -9.02
C VAL A 113 12.80 8.95 -10.36
N ASP A 114 13.85 9.28 -11.10
CA ASP A 114 13.76 10.04 -12.36
C ASP A 114 13.36 9.11 -13.51
N MET A 115 12.28 9.47 -14.22
CA MET A 115 11.83 8.70 -15.39
C MET A 115 12.54 9.12 -16.69
N SER A 116 13.29 10.23 -16.68
CA SER A 116 13.85 10.88 -17.88
C SER A 116 15.21 10.36 -18.31
N VAL A 117 15.80 9.45 -17.53
CA VAL A 117 17.08 8.82 -17.81
C VAL A 117 16.93 7.32 -17.94
N THR A 118 17.68 6.73 -18.88
CA THR A 118 17.72 5.27 -19.10
C THR A 118 18.92 4.61 -18.42
N ASP A 119 19.80 5.39 -17.82
CA ASP A 119 20.91 4.87 -17.03
C ASP A 119 20.37 4.16 -15.78
N GLU A 120 21.12 3.15 -15.30
CA GLU A 120 20.79 2.49 -14.04
C GLU A 120 20.82 3.50 -12.90
N GLN A 121 19.74 3.55 -12.13
CA GLN A 121 19.62 4.39 -10.95
C GLN A 121 19.76 3.53 -9.69
N PRO A 122 20.91 3.55 -9.00
CA PRO A 122 21.11 2.77 -7.79
C PRO A 122 20.36 3.38 -6.60
N MET A 123 19.82 2.52 -5.75
CA MET A 123 19.13 2.93 -4.52
C MET A 123 20.10 2.98 -3.33
N THR A 124 20.01 4.04 -2.54
CA THR A 124 20.77 4.20 -1.30
C THR A 124 20.02 3.53 -0.14
N ASN A 125 20.57 2.44 0.39
CA ASN A 125 19.95 1.61 1.41
C ASN A 125 20.64 1.76 2.78
N VAL A 126 20.39 2.88 3.47
CA VAL A 126 20.92 3.15 4.82
C VAL A 126 20.03 2.66 5.96
N VAL A 127 18.76 2.35 5.65
CA VAL A 127 17.79 1.76 6.58
C VAL A 127 17.32 0.40 6.05
N THR A 128 16.87 -0.47 6.95
CA THR A 128 16.25 -1.75 6.62
C THR A 128 14.75 -1.69 6.85
N LEU A 129 14.00 -2.69 6.39
CA LEU A 129 12.57 -2.81 6.69
C LEU A 129 12.35 -2.74 8.22
N PRO A 130 11.46 -1.85 8.71
CA PRO A 130 11.20 -1.72 10.15
C PRO A 130 10.36 -2.88 10.70
N ARG A 131 9.57 -3.51 9.84
CA ARG A 131 8.67 -4.65 10.13
C ARG A 131 8.75 -5.62 8.95
N TYR A 132 8.43 -6.90 9.18
CA TYR A 132 8.60 -7.97 8.18
C TYR A 132 10.04 -8.00 7.62
N THR A 133 11.02 -8.02 8.52
CA THR A 133 12.44 -7.80 8.22
C THR A 133 13.05 -8.83 7.28
N ASP A 134 12.46 -10.02 7.19
CA ASP A 134 12.83 -11.06 6.24
C ASP A 134 12.34 -10.76 4.81
N GLY A 135 11.49 -9.76 4.62
CA GLY A 135 10.91 -9.35 3.34
C GLY A 135 9.83 -10.28 2.79
N ARG A 136 9.46 -11.37 3.49
CA ARG A 136 8.47 -12.32 2.99
C ARG A 136 7.09 -11.65 2.89
N GLY A 137 6.43 -11.78 1.73
CA GLY A 137 5.14 -11.14 1.49
C GLY A 137 5.20 -9.64 1.16
N VAL A 138 6.33 -8.98 1.39
CA VAL A 138 6.54 -7.56 1.04
C VAL A 138 6.51 -7.38 -0.48
N LYS A 139 5.78 -6.36 -0.93
CA LYS A 139 5.54 -6.02 -2.34
C LYS A 139 6.17 -4.66 -2.68
N ILE A 140 6.51 -4.49 -3.96
CA ILE A 140 6.96 -3.20 -4.51
C ILE A 140 5.77 -2.53 -5.19
N MET A 141 5.45 -1.30 -4.79
CA MET A 141 4.36 -0.49 -5.32
C MET A 141 4.93 0.81 -5.94
N PRO A 142 4.89 0.99 -7.27
CA PRO A 142 5.41 2.17 -7.94
C PRO A 142 4.36 3.30 -8.02
N VAL A 143 4.49 4.29 -7.14
CA VAL A 143 3.53 5.40 -6.99
C VAL A 143 4.02 6.62 -7.74
N GLU A 144 3.18 7.20 -8.59
CA GLU A 144 3.45 8.48 -9.26
C GLU A 144 3.41 9.64 -8.27
N VAL A 145 4.50 10.41 -8.22
CA VAL A 145 4.61 11.61 -7.36
C VAL A 145 4.78 12.90 -8.17
N ALA A 146 5.13 12.79 -9.45
CA ALA A 146 4.99 13.86 -10.43
C ALA A 146 4.57 13.26 -11.79
N GLY A 147 3.59 13.89 -12.44
CA GLY A 147 2.93 13.38 -13.64
C GLY A 147 3.89 12.93 -14.74
N GLN A 148 3.72 11.68 -15.18
CA GLN A 148 4.42 11.13 -16.35
C GLN A 148 3.76 11.55 -17.68
N SER A 149 4.34 11.20 -18.82
CA SER A 149 3.59 11.23 -20.09
C SER A 149 2.92 9.89 -20.36
N GLY A 150 3.65 8.78 -20.17
CA GLY A 150 3.22 7.43 -20.53
C GLY A 150 3.12 7.19 -22.04
N VAL A 151 3.37 8.21 -22.87
CA VAL A 151 3.30 8.12 -24.33
C VAL A 151 4.45 7.25 -24.85
N GLY A 152 4.13 6.35 -25.79
CA GLY A 152 5.13 5.42 -26.34
C GLY A 152 5.34 4.16 -25.50
N ASN A 153 4.50 3.93 -24.48
CA ASN A 153 4.55 2.75 -23.59
C ASN A 153 5.90 2.59 -22.86
N PRO A 154 6.33 3.60 -22.06
CA PRO A 154 7.57 3.52 -21.31
C PRO A 154 7.62 2.29 -20.42
N GLN A 155 8.80 1.69 -20.31
CA GLN A 155 9.00 0.43 -19.61
C GLN A 155 10.20 0.51 -18.69
N PHE A 156 10.15 -0.24 -17.59
CA PHE A 156 11.27 -0.38 -16.67
C PHE A 156 11.31 -1.77 -16.04
N PHE A 157 12.43 -2.09 -15.41
CA PHE A 157 12.56 -3.20 -14.49
C PHE A 157 13.32 -2.76 -13.23
N VAL A 158 13.16 -3.53 -12.17
CA VAL A 158 13.78 -3.27 -10.86
C VAL A 158 14.69 -4.44 -10.50
N THR A 159 15.90 -4.14 -10.04
CA THR A 159 16.79 -5.08 -9.39
C THR A 159 16.59 -5.01 -7.88
N TYR A 160 16.54 -6.14 -7.19
CA TYR A 160 16.22 -6.20 -5.76
C TYR A 160 16.88 -7.37 -5.05
N THR A 161 16.88 -7.28 -3.71
CA THR A 161 17.25 -8.37 -2.82
C THR A 161 15.98 -9.05 -2.30
N ASN A 162 15.81 -10.34 -2.59
CA ASN A 162 14.59 -11.08 -2.24
C ASN A 162 14.53 -11.47 -0.74
N SER A 163 13.43 -12.10 -0.36
CA SER A 163 13.20 -12.55 1.02
C SER A 163 14.17 -13.61 1.54
N ASP A 164 14.88 -14.30 0.65
CA ASP A 164 15.91 -15.29 1.01
C ASP A 164 17.31 -14.64 1.15
N GLY A 165 17.39 -13.32 0.97
CA GLY A 165 18.65 -12.56 1.05
C GLY A 165 19.50 -12.64 -0.21
N VAL A 166 18.97 -13.14 -1.32
CA VAL A 166 19.66 -13.19 -2.61
C VAL A 166 19.51 -11.84 -3.30
N SER A 167 20.63 -11.14 -3.52
CA SER A 167 20.69 -9.86 -4.24
C SER A 167 20.74 -10.05 -5.76
N GLY A 168 20.47 -8.98 -6.52
CA GLY A 168 20.59 -9.00 -7.98
C GLY A 168 19.43 -9.72 -8.69
N ARG A 169 18.30 -9.94 -7.98
CA ARG A 169 17.07 -10.49 -8.56
C ARG A 169 16.40 -9.43 -9.40
N VAL A 170 15.71 -9.81 -10.47
CA VAL A 170 15.17 -8.83 -11.44
C VAL A 170 13.68 -9.06 -11.64
N THR A 171 12.89 -7.99 -11.53
CA THR A 171 11.46 -8.05 -11.86
C THR A 171 11.29 -8.25 -13.37
N PRO A 172 10.21 -8.88 -13.85
CA PRO A 172 9.84 -8.77 -15.26
C PRO A 172 9.75 -7.28 -15.67
N THR A 173 10.04 -6.99 -16.93
CA THR A 173 9.80 -5.66 -17.49
C THR A 173 8.32 -5.34 -17.45
N VAL A 174 8.00 -4.17 -16.91
CA VAL A 174 6.63 -3.65 -16.76
C VAL A 174 6.48 -2.32 -17.48
N ALA A 175 5.27 -2.04 -17.95
CA ALA A 175 4.94 -0.79 -18.63
C ALA A 175 4.28 0.23 -17.69
N CYS A 176 4.59 1.49 -17.95
CA CYS A 176 3.93 2.66 -17.38
C CYS A 176 2.62 2.95 -18.11
N ASN A 177 1.58 3.32 -17.36
CA ASN A 177 0.31 3.80 -17.92
C ASN A 177 0.38 5.29 -18.27
N THR A 178 -0.75 5.86 -18.74
CA THR A 178 -0.84 7.25 -19.21
C THR A 178 -1.65 8.15 -18.28
N GLN A 179 -1.96 7.71 -17.06
CA GLN A 179 -2.65 8.53 -16.08
C GLN A 179 -1.62 9.38 -15.34
N ILE A 180 -1.79 10.71 -15.41
CA ILE A 180 -0.77 11.72 -15.05
C ILE A 180 -1.00 12.40 -13.69
N VAL A 181 -1.80 11.78 -12.83
CA VAL A 181 -2.18 12.36 -11.53
C VAL A 181 -1.42 11.71 -10.39
N ASN A 182 -0.87 12.52 -9.49
CA ASN A 182 -0.16 12.04 -8.30
C ASN A 182 -1.01 11.05 -7.48
N GLY A 183 -0.38 9.97 -7.02
CA GLY A 183 -1.01 8.84 -6.36
C GLY A 183 -1.34 7.68 -7.31
N THR A 184 -1.19 7.85 -8.61
CA THR A 184 -1.37 6.76 -9.59
C THR A 184 -0.38 5.64 -9.34
N ILE A 185 -0.83 4.38 -9.31
CA ILE A 185 0.08 3.26 -9.41
C ILE A 185 0.40 3.04 -10.89
N ILE A 186 1.62 3.43 -11.30
CA ILE A 186 1.95 3.62 -12.72
C ILE A 186 1.90 2.33 -13.54
N THR A 187 1.96 1.16 -12.91
CA THR A 187 1.94 -0.15 -13.57
C THR A 187 0.58 -0.83 -13.54
N SER A 188 -0.52 -0.11 -13.32
CA SER A 188 -1.81 -0.74 -12.98
C SER A 188 -2.96 -0.58 -13.99
N SER A 189 -2.70 -0.09 -15.21
CA SER A 189 -3.74 0.11 -16.24
C SER A 189 -4.11 -1.19 -16.96
N PRO A 190 -5.42 -1.56 -17.02
CA PRO A 190 -5.86 -2.75 -17.74
C PRO A 190 -5.76 -2.59 -19.27
N ALA A 191 -5.72 -1.35 -19.78
CA ALA A 191 -5.61 -1.05 -21.20
C ALA A 191 -4.14 -1.01 -21.70
N THR A 192 -3.18 -1.07 -20.78
CA THR A 192 -1.75 -0.99 -21.09
C THR A 192 -1.14 -2.39 -21.11
N ALA A 193 -0.59 -2.79 -22.26
CA ALA A 193 0.11 -4.07 -22.35
C ALA A 193 1.33 -4.08 -21.41
N ARG A 194 1.57 -5.21 -20.72
CA ARG A 194 2.64 -5.38 -19.71
C ARG A 194 2.48 -4.53 -18.45
N SER A 195 1.27 -4.05 -18.17
CA SER A 195 0.90 -3.56 -16.85
C SER A 195 0.71 -4.73 -15.88
N SER A 196 1.13 -4.61 -14.61
CA SER A 196 1.18 -5.68 -13.60
C SER A 196 0.25 -5.48 -12.39
N GLY A 197 -0.68 -4.53 -12.46
CA GLY A 197 -1.57 -4.22 -11.33
C GLY A 197 -0.87 -3.32 -10.29
N PRO A 198 -1.31 -3.35 -9.02
CA PRO A 198 -0.79 -2.44 -8.00
C PRO A 198 0.62 -2.78 -7.50
N PHE A 199 1.09 -4.02 -7.74
CA PHE A 199 2.36 -4.50 -7.23
C PHE A 199 3.20 -5.08 -8.38
N LEU A 200 4.49 -4.78 -8.38
CA LEU A 200 5.41 -5.39 -9.34
C LEU A 200 5.47 -6.90 -9.11
N ALA A 201 5.42 -7.65 -10.21
CA ALA A 201 5.72 -9.07 -10.18
C ALA A 201 7.20 -9.28 -9.84
N LEU A 202 7.49 -10.29 -9.02
CA LEU A 202 8.84 -10.70 -8.70
C LEU A 202 9.32 -11.78 -9.68
N GLN A 203 10.61 -12.05 -9.66
CA GLN A 203 11.22 -13.14 -10.40
C GLN A 203 10.56 -14.47 -9.96
N PRO A 204 10.30 -15.42 -10.87
CA PRO A 204 9.68 -16.68 -10.49
C PRO A 204 10.38 -17.38 -9.31
N GLY A 205 9.60 -17.77 -8.31
CA GLY A 205 10.07 -18.38 -7.07
C GLY A 205 10.26 -17.40 -5.90
N ASP A 206 10.40 -16.09 -6.17
CA ASP A 206 10.56 -15.11 -5.11
C ASP A 206 9.22 -14.76 -4.45
N VAL A 207 9.18 -14.77 -3.12
CA VAL A 207 7.95 -14.57 -2.34
C VAL A 207 7.87 -13.22 -1.64
N GLY A 208 8.87 -12.37 -1.82
CA GLY A 208 8.91 -11.02 -1.25
C GLY A 208 10.27 -10.35 -1.41
N VAL A 209 10.35 -9.11 -0.92
CA VAL A 209 11.48 -8.20 -1.16
C VAL A 209 11.95 -7.61 0.16
N ARG A 210 13.27 -7.59 0.38
CA ARG A 210 13.89 -6.93 1.54
C ARG A 210 14.28 -5.47 1.25
N LYS A 211 14.73 -5.21 0.03
CA LYS A 211 15.13 -3.88 -0.45
C LYS A 211 15.20 -3.85 -1.97
N ILE A 212 15.08 -2.66 -2.53
CA ILE A 212 15.37 -2.40 -3.94
C ILE A 212 16.84 -2.02 -4.08
N ASP A 213 17.51 -2.61 -5.06
CA ASP A 213 18.92 -2.35 -5.34
C ASP A 213 19.07 -1.26 -6.42
N SER A 214 18.30 -1.35 -7.51
CA SER A 214 18.29 -0.34 -8.59
C SER A 214 17.05 -0.41 -9.47
N VAL A 215 16.84 0.60 -10.32
CA VAL A 215 15.85 0.61 -11.40
C VAL A 215 16.52 1.00 -12.72
N THR A 216 16.01 0.50 -13.83
CA THR A 216 16.43 0.91 -15.17
C THR A 216 15.20 1.10 -16.06
N PHE A 217 15.05 2.31 -16.61
CA PHE A 217 14.04 2.61 -17.62
C PHE A 217 14.60 2.25 -19.00
N LEU A 218 13.80 1.55 -19.81
CA LEU A 218 14.17 1.14 -21.17
C LEU A 218 13.95 2.24 -22.20
N THR A 219 13.14 3.23 -21.85
CA THR A 219 12.84 4.43 -22.63
C THR A 219 12.60 5.56 -21.65
N ALA A 220 13.20 6.73 -21.92
CA ALA A 220 12.96 7.92 -21.12
C ALA A 220 11.49 8.37 -21.23
N ASP A 221 10.96 8.87 -20.12
CA ASP A 221 9.69 9.59 -20.00
C ASP A 221 9.89 10.80 -19.07
N VAL A 222 8.90 11.68 -18.94
CA VAL A 222 8.89 12.71 -17.90
C VAL A 222 8.28 12.16 -16.61
N GLY A 223 8.40 12.91 -15.52
CA GLY A 223 7.75 12.59 -14.26
C GLY A 223 8.68 11.94 -13.23
N LEU A 224 8.11 11.67 -12.06
CA LEU A 224 8.81 11.09 -10.92
C LEU A 224 7.93 10.02 -10.28
N ILE A 225 8.54 8.91 -9.86
CA ILE A 225 7.87 7.89 -9.03
C ILE A 225 8.56 7.72 -7.69
N ALA A 226 7.79 7.23 -6.72
CA ALA A 226 8.31 6.63 -5.51
C ALA A 226 8.08 5.12 -5.57
N PHE A 227 9.11 4.32 -5.31
CA PHE A 227 8.91 2.90 -5.04
C PHE A 227 8.62 2.71 -3.56
N VAL A 228 7.46 2.15 -3.24
CA VAL A 228 7.03 1.92 -1.86
C VAL A 228 7.01 0.42 -1.58
N LEU A 229 7.69 0.02 -0.52
CA LEU A 229 7.63 -1.35 0.01
C LEU A 229 6.48 -1.47 0.99
N VAL A 230 5.54 -2.35 0.71
CA VAL A 230 4.30 -2.51 1.46
C VAL A 230 4.04 -3.98 1.79
N TYR A 231 3.35 -4.24 2.89
CA TYR A 231 2.81 -5.55 3.23
C TYR A 231 1.27 -5.53 3.15
N PRO A 232 0.65 -6.29 2.22
CA PRO A 232 -0.80 -6.38 2.15
C PRO A 232 -1.40 -7.10 3.36
N ILE A 233 -2.38 -6.45 4.00
CA ILE A 233 -3.04 -6.97 5.21
C ILE A 233 -4.41 -7.54 4.88
N GLU A 234 -5.24 -6.76 4.19
CA GLU A 234 -6.64 -7.13 3.97
C GLU A 234 -7.19 -6.55 2.67
N ASN A 235 -7.98 -7.34 1.95
CA ASN A 235 -8.64 -6.91 0.72
C ASN A 235 -10.13 -6.69 0.98
N PHE A 236 -10.75 -5.67 0.42
CA PHE A 236 -12.20 -5.49 0.50
C PHE A 236 -12.67 -4.62 -0.66
N ALA A 237 -13.97 -4.44 -0.84
CA ALA A 237 -14.47 -3.62 -1.94
C ALA A 237 -15.77 -2.93 -1.57
N ILE A 238 -15.86 -1.62 -1.80
CA ILE A 238 -17.14 -0.90 -1.75
C ILE A 238 -17.91 -1.26 -3.03
N ARG A 239 -19.10 -1.85 -2.88
CA ARG A 239 -19.87 -2.37 -4.03
C ARG A 239 -20.81 -1.35 -4.65
N THR A 240 -21.56 -0.62 -3.82
CA THR A 240 -22.49 0.44 -4.23
C THR A 240 -22.39 1.63 -3.27
N ILE A 241 -23.17 2.69 -3.52
CA ILE A 241 -23.15 3.92 -2.72
C ILE A 241 -24.16 3.93 -1.56
N ASP A 242 -24.97 2.88 -1.46
CA ASP A 242 -26.18 2.89 -0.62
C ASP A 242 -25.91 2.38 0.81
N ALA A 243 -24.80 1.67 1.02
CA ALA A 243 -24.46 1.08 2.31
C ALA A 243 -22.94 1.00 2.52
N PRO A 244 -22.47 1.08 3.78
CA PRO A 244 -21.10 0.73 4.11
C PRO A 244 -20.83 -0.75 3.84
N VAL A 245 -19.60 -1.05 3.44
CA VAL A 245 -19.09 -2.41 3.42
C VAL A 245 -18.28 -2.62 4.68
N GLU A 246 -18.62 -3.69 5.39
CA GLU A 246 -17.89 -4.17 6.57
C GLU A 246 -17.25 -5.50 6.22
N ARG A 247 -15.98 -5.66 6.61
CA ARG A 247 -15.26 -6.93 6.59
C ARG A 247 -14.82 -7.26 8.00
N THR A 248 -15.28 -8.39 8.50
CA THR A 248 -15.03 -8.86 9.86
C THR A 248 -14.27 -10.17 9.79
N SER A 249 -12.97 -10.11 10.08
CA SER A 249 -12.01 -11.15 9.72
C SER A 249 -12.35 -12.53 10.33
N VAL A 250 -12.82 -12.54 11.58
CA VAL A 250 -13.24 -13.78 12.27
C VAL A 250 -14.48 -14.42 11.63
N ILE A 251 -15.46 -13.61 11.24
CA ILE A 251 -16.75 -14.10 10.72
C ILE A 251 -16.60 -14.52 9.25
N ASP A 252 -15.89 -13.71 8.47
CA ASP A 252 -15.84 -13.87 7.02
C ASP A 252 -14.81 -14.91 6.56
N PHE A 253 -13.66 -15.04 7.25
CA PHE A 253 -12.53 -15.89 6.81
C PHE A 253 -11.98 -16.83 7.88
N SER A 254 -12.44 -16.73 9.14
CA SER A 254 -11.88 -17.48 10.28
C SER A 254 -10.35 -17.32 10.41
N ASP A 255 -9.82 -16.18 9.96
CA ASP A 255 -8.44 -15.76 10.09
C ASP A 255 -8.42 -14.30 10.50
N MET A 256 -7.43 -13.90 11.30
CA MET A 256 -7.27 -12.51 11.71
C MET A 256 -5.87 -12.01 11.32
N PRO A 257 -5.77 -11.14 10.31
CA PRO A 257 -4.50 -10.57 9.91
C PRO A 257 -3.82 -9.85 11.09
N VAL A 258 -2.52 -10.05 11.22
CA VAL A 258 -1.71 -9.42 12.27
C VAL A 258 -1.44 -7.96 11.89
N ILE A 259 -1.64 -7.05 12.83
CA ILE A 259 -1.14 -5.67 12.73
C ILE A 259 0.11 -5.59 13.60
N GLN A 260 1.27 -5.39 13.00
CA GLN A 260 2.52 -5.24 13.73
C GLN A 260 2.52 -3.94 14.56
N ASP A 261 3.31 -3.92 15.62
CA ASP A 261 3.55 -2.71 16.39
C ASP A 261 4.14 -1.62 15.47
N ASP A 262 3.68 -0.39 15.67
CA ASP A 262 4.10 0.80 14.92
C ASP A 262 3.84 0.75 13.39
N ALA A 263 2.86 -0.05 12.95
CA ALA A 263 2.49 -0.19 11.54
C ALA A 263 1.92 1.10 10.93
N TYR A 264 2.53 1.58 9.85
CA TYR A 264 1.96 2.69 9.08
C TYR A 264 0.84 2.14 8.19
N LEU A 265 -0.41 2.29 8.62
CA LEU A 265 -1.55 1.77 7.88
C LEU A 265 -2.11 2.80 6.89
N ASN A 266 -2.29 2.39 5.64
CA ASN A 266 -3.03 3.15 4.64
C ASN A 266 -3.70 2.23 3.61
N LEU A 267 -4.34 2.83 2.61
CA LEU A 267 -5.17 2.13 1.65
C LEU A 267 -4.77 2.48 0.22
N ILE A 268 -4.85 1.49 -0.66
CA ILE A 268 -4.97 1.72 -2.10
C ILE A 268 -6.35 1.29 -2.59
N CYS A 269 -6.79 1.86 -3.70
CA CYS A 269 -8.08 1.52 -4.30
C CYS A 269 -8.04 1.51 -5.83
N CYS A 270 -9.01 0.87 -6.46
CA CYS A 270 -9.14 0.78 -7.91
C CYS A 270 -10.53 1.27 -8.36
N PRO A 271 -10.70 2.56 -8.73
CA PRO A 271 -12.01 3.11 -9.08
C PRO A 271 -12.54 2.55 -10.40
N GLN A 272 -13.87 2.35 -10.49
CA GLN A 272 -14.52 2.04 -11.76
C GLN A 272 -14.52 3.24 -12.73
N GLY A 273 -14.48 4.46 -12.23
CA GLY A 273 -14.42 5.68 -13.03
C GLY A 273 -13.40 6.65 -12.45
N THR A 274 -13.87 7.62 -11.69
CA THR A 274 -13.02 8.70 -11.16
C THR A 274 -13.19 8.92 -9.67
N LEU A 275 -12.08 9.20 -9.00
CA LEU A 275 -12.00 9.58 -7.58
C LEU A 275 -12.07 11.09 -7.35
N SER A 276 -12.34 11.90 -8.38
CA SER A 276 -12.36 13.36 -8.26
C SER A 276 -13.31 13.81 -7.14
N ALA A 277 -12.74 14.38 -6.09
CA ALA A 277 -13.41 14.80 -4.87
C ALA A 277 -14.26 13.70 -4.20
N ALA A 278 -13.87 12.43 -4.30
CA ALA A 278 -14.61 11.31 -3.75
C ALA A 278 -14.36 11.15 -2.23
N PRO A 279 -15.31 11.47 -1.33
CA PRO A 279 -15.16 11.14 0.08
C PRO A 279 -15.22 9.62 0.27
N ILE A 280 -14.16 9.04 0.81
CA ILE A 280 -14.09 7.63 1.22
C ILE A 280 -13.89 7.62 2.73
N HIS A 281 -14.86 7.10 3.47
CA HIS A 281 -14.87 7.10 4.94
C HIS A 281 -14.86 5.67 5.42
N GLY A 282 -14.32 5.44 6.61
CA GLY A 282 -14.34 4.12 7.19
C GLY A 282 -13.97 4.07 8.66
N THR A 283 -13.98 2.86 9.18
CA THR A 283 -13.58 2.54 10.55
C THR A 283 -12.60 1.37 10.51
N ILE A 284 -11.79 1.26 11.56
CA ILE A 284 -10.97 0.08 11.82
C ILE A 284 -11.11 -0.28 13.29
N THR A 285 -11.25 -1.58 13.55
CA THR A 285 -11.19 -2.14 14.89
C THR A 285 -10.05 -3.15 14.94
N THR A 286 -9.16 -2.98 15.91
CA THR A 286 -8.11 -3.96 16.22
C THR A 286 -8.34 -4.54 17.60
N ILE A 287 -7.84 -5.75 17.81
CA ILE A 287 -7.94 -6.49 19.07
C ILE A 287 -6.60 -7.13 19.38
N TRP A 288 -6.24 -7.30 20.66
CA TRP A 288 -4.96 -7.90 21.03
C TRP A 288 -5.05 -8.86 22.21
N ASN A 289 -4.28 -9.93 22.14
CA ASN A 289 -4.09 -10.91 23.22
C ASN A 289 -2.71 -11.54 23.07
#